data_AF-A0A7X8VF92-F1
#
_entry.id   AF-A0A7X8VF92-F1
#
_cell.length_a   1.000
_cell.length_b   1.000
_cell.length_c   1.000
_cell.angle_alpha   90.00
_cell.angle_beta   90.00
_cell.angle_gamma   90.00
#
_symmetry.space_group_name_H-M   'P 1'
#
loop_
_entity.id
_entity.type
_entity.pdbx_description
1 polymer ?
#
loop_
_entity_poly.entity_id
_entity_poly.type
_entity_poly.pdbx_seq_one_letter_code
_entity_poly.pdbx_strand_id
1 'polypeptide(L)'
;MKAVTLYADWEPRPDFKLGPKDIEGKQTYLGSKVWRNPRIEIAEHDIPKPGKGEVLIEVKACGICGSDVHMAQPDEEGYILYPGLTGFPAILGHELSGIVVEAGPDAIDKRTNKPYKGGEIVTAEEMMWCGQCQPCADGWPNHCER
;
A
#
# COMPACT_ATOMS: atom_id res chain seq x y z
N MET A 1 -3.84 -1.52 17.64
CA MET A 1 -4.23 -2.66 16.78
C MET A 1 -2.97 -3.28 16.25
N LYS A 2 -2.92 -4.61 16.17
CA LYS A 2 -1.75 -5.33 15.65
C LYS A 2 -1.81 -5.39 14.12
N ALA A 3 -0.69 -5.14 13.46
CA ALA A 3 -0.56 -5.28 12.01
C ALA A 3 0.80 -5.84 11.62
N VAL A 4 0.82 -6.64 10.54
CA VAL A 4 2.04 -7.19 9.94
C VAL A 4 2.76 -6.06 9.21
N THR A 5 3.85 -5.58 9.79
CA THR A 5 4.59 -4.42 9.32
C THR A 5 5.97 -4.87 8.84
N LEU A 6 6.32 -4.49 7.61
CA LEU A 6 7.65 -4.69 7.06
C LEU A 6 8.51 -3.44 7.31
N TYR A 7 9.70 -3.69 7.83
CA TYR A 7 10.77 -2.72 7.96
C TYR A 7 11.94 -3.16 7.09
N ALA A 8 12.69 -2.20 6.56
CA ALA A 8 13.95 -2.42 5.88
C ALA A 8 14.84 -1.18 6.03
N ASP A 9 16.13 -1.36 5.83
CA ASP A 9 17.12 -0.31 5.95
C ASP A 9 17.30 0.37 4.58
N TRP A 10 17.33 1.70 4.57
CA TRP A 10 17.66 2.47 3.37
C TRP A 10 19.17 2.41 3.14
N GLU A 11 19.63 1.43 2.36
CA GLU A 11 21.05 1.23 2.03
C GLU A 11 21.20 1.03 0.51
N PRO A 12 21.08 2.09 -0.30
CA PRO A 12 21.08 1.93 -1.75
C PRO A 12 22.36 1.33 -2.31
N ARG A 13 22.19 0.53 -3.37
CA ARG A 13 23.32 0.00 -4.15
C ARG A 13 24.18 1.14 -4.71
N PRO A 14 25.48 0.93 -4.94
CA PRO A 14 26.37 1.97 -5.45
C PRO A 14 25.96 2.60 -6.79
N ASP A 15 25.22 1.88 -7.64
CA ASP A 15 24.72 2.35 -8.94
C ASP A 15 23.38 3.10 -8.85
N PHE A 16 22.73 3.11 -7.68
CA PHE A 16 21.45 3.77 -7.49
C PHE A 16 21.59 5.30 -7.55
N LYS A 17 20.62 5.94 -8.20
CA LYS A 17 20.43 7.39 -8.20
C LYS A 17 18.98 7.66 -7.84
N LEU A 18 18.77 8.63 -6.94
CA LEU A 18 17.44 9.02 -6.51
C LEU A 18 16.59 9.43 -7.72
N GLY A 19 15.49 8.72 -7.95
CA GLY A 19 14.55 9.02 -9.03
C GLY A 19 13.78 10.31 -8.77
N PRO A 20 13.14 10.91 -9.80
CA PRO A 20 12.40 12.16 -9.66
C PRO A 20 11.17 12.07 -8.73
N LYS A 21 10.71 10.85 -8.42
CA LYS A 21 9.58 10.58 -7.52
C LYS A 21 9.98 9.81 -6.25
N ASP A 22 11.27 9.54 -6.09
CA ASP A 22 11.78 8.90 -4.89
C ASP A 22 11.87 9.93 -3.76
N ILE A 23 11.69 9.47 -2.54
CA ILE A 23 11.84 10.26 -1.32
C ILE A 23 12.93 9.60 -0.49
N GLU A 24 14.07 10.28 -0.37
CA GLU A 24 15.24 9.74 0.33
C GLU A 24 14.88 9.26 1.75
N GLY A 25 15.27 8.02 2.06
CA GLY A 25 15.01 7.38 3.34
C GLY A 25 13.57 6.91 3.56
N LYS A 26 12.66 7.06 2.59
CA LYS A 26 11.23 6.80 2.78
C LYS A 26 10.55 6.03 1.65
N GLN A 27 10.84 6.34 0.39
CA GLN A 27 10.15 5.74 -0.75
C GLN A 27 11.06 5.68 -1.98
N THR A 28 10.97 4.59 -2.75
CA THR A 28 11.56 4.50 -4.08
C THR A 28 10.70 3.70 -5.05
N TYR A 29 10.83 3.99 -6.34
CA TYR A 29 10.30 3.18 -7.44
C TYR A 29 11.20 1.99 -7.82
N LEU A 30 12.36 1.83 -7.18
CA LEU A 30 13.36 0.79 -7.47
C LEU A 30 13.71 -0.01 -6.19
N GLY A 31 12.72 -0.67 -5.58
CA GLY A 31 12.84 -1.30 -4.26
C GLY A 31 14.09 -2.17 -4.05
N SER A 32 14.37 -3.09 -4.97
CA SER A 32 15.53 -4.01 -4.89
C SER A 32 16.91 -3.35 -5.09
N LYS A 33 16.93 -2.06 -5.46
CA LYS A 33 18.14 -1.25 -5.54
C LYS A 33 18.40 -0.45 -4.26
N VAL A 34 17.44 -0.40 -3.33
CA VAL A 34 17.46 0.51 -2.18
C VAL A 34 17.35 -0.21 -0.84
N TRP A 35 16.32 -1.04 -0.67
CA TRP A 35 15.97 -1.58 0.63
C TRP A 35 16.75 -2.84 0.94
N ARG A 36 17.35 -2.87 2.13
CA ARG A 36 18.18 -3.98 2.62
C ARG A 36 17.69 -4.49 3.98
N ASN A 37 18.01 -5.74 4.30
CA ASN A 37 17.68 -6.40 5.57
C ASN A 37 16.18 -6.33 5.92
N PRO A 38 15.27 -6.82 5.04
CA PRO A 38 13.85 -6.79 5.32
C PRO A 38 13.54 -7.63 6.57
N ARG A 39 12.66 -7.10 7.42
CA ARG A 39 12.15 -7.80 8.61
C ARG A 39 10.66 -7.54 8.76
N ILE A 40 9.93 -8.58 9.11
CA ILE A 40 8.50 -8.49 9.40
C ILE A 40 8.29 -8.58 10.90
N GLU A 41 7.50 -7.64 11.43
CA GLU A 41 7.09 -7.63 12.83
C GLU A 41 5.57 -7.50 12.92
N ILE A 42 4.99 -8.09 13.97
CA ILE A 42 3.60 -7.77 14.36
C ILE A 42 3.70 -6.56 15.29
N ALA A 43 3.52 -5.37 14.72
CA ALA A 43 3.63 -4.10 15.44
C ALA A 43 2.27 -3.56 15.88
N GLU A 44 2.26 -2.77 16.96
CA GLU A 44 1.07 -2.04 17.42
C GLU A 44 0.95 -0.70 16.69
N HIS A 45 -0.26 -0.40 16.22
CA HIS A 45 -0.62 0.84 15.52
C HIS A 45 -1.93 1.41 16.08
N ASP A 46 -2.15 2.70 15.94
CA ASP A 46 -3.46 3.27 16.22
C ASP A 46 -4.50 2.78 15.21
N ILE A 47 -5.77 2.66 15.63
CA ILE A 47 -6.86 2.42 14.68
C ILE A 47 -7.06 3.72 13.89
N PRO A 48 -6.96 3.70 12.55
CA PRO A 48 -7.09 4.91 11.75
C PRO A 48 -8.53 5.44 11.80
N LYS A 49 -8.67 6.77 11.71
CA LYS A 49 -9.97 7.43 11.56
C LYS A 49 -10.19 7.76 10.09
N PRO A 50 -11.31 7.35 9.47
CA PRO A 50 -11.54 7.61 8.06
C PRO A 50 -11.74 9.11 7.81
N GLY A 51 -10.95 9.66 6.90
CA GLY A 51 -11.09 11.02 6.38
C GLY A 51 -12.20 11.15 5.34
N LYS A 52 -12.23 12.30 4.67
CA LYS A 52 -13.21 12.58 3.61
C LYS A 52 -13.06 11.58 2.46
N GLY A 53 -14.14 10.91 2.09
CA GLY A 53 -14.18 9.93 1.01
C GLY A 53 -13.63 8.55 1.39
N GLU A 54 -13.21 8.36 2.65
CA GLU A 54 -12.60 7.13 3.13
C GLU A 54 -13.57 6.30 3.99
N VAL A 55 -13.30 5.00 4.08
CA VAL A 55 -14.00 4.08 5.00
C VAL A 55 -12.98 3.33 5.83
N LEU A 56 -13.33 3.02 7.07
CA LEU A 56 -12.58 2.09 7.92
C LEU A 56 -13.12 0.68 7.68
N ILE A 57 -12.25 -0.23 7.28
CA ILE A 57 -12.60 -1.63 7.01
C ILE A 57 -12.03 -2.51 8.12
N GLU A 58 -12.90 -3.28 8.78
CA GLU A 58 -12.48 -4.41 9.59
C GLU A 58 -12.15 -5.59 8.66
N VAL A 59 -10.85 -5.78 8.42
CA VAL A 59 -10.35 -6.85 7.55
C VAL A 59 -10.71 -8.23 8.12
N LYS A 60 -11.31 -9.10 7.30
CA LYS A 60 -11.68 -10.47 7.67
C LYS A 60 -10.77 -11.52 7.04
N ALA A 61 -10.26 -11.24 5.84
CA ALA A 61 -9.29 -12.07 5.16
C ALA A 61 -8.36 -11.20 4.31
N CYS A 62 -7.09 -11.60 4.21
CA CYS A 62 -6.13 -11.03 3.28
C CYS A 62 -5.25 -12.15 2.73
N GLY A 63 -5.12 -12.22 1.40
CA GLY A 63 -4.18 -13.10 0.73
C GLY A 63 -2.72 -12.67 0.94
N ILE A 64 -1.80 -13.60 0.72
CA ILE A 64 -0.36 -13.32 0.63
C ILE A 64 0.01 -13.37 -0.85
N CYS A 65 0.42 -12.23 -1.39
CA CYS A 65 0.84 -12.13 -2.77
C CYS A 65 2.32 -12.53 -2.91
N GLY A 66 2.73 -12.89 -4.13
CA GLY A 66 4.15 -13.09 -4.45
C GLY A 66 4.99 -11.83 -4.21
N SER A 67 4.41 -10.64 -4.34
CA SER A 67 5.11 -9.37 -4.04
C SER A 67 5.38 -9.21 -2.55
N ASP A 68 4.48 -9.63 -1.66
CA ASP A 68 4.71 -9.63 -0.21
C ASP A 68 5.90 -10.51 0.14
N VAL A 69 5.96 -11.71 -0.46
CA VAL A 69 7.09 -12.64 -0.32
C VAL A 69 8.39 -12.00 -0.82
N HIS A 70 8.39 -11.42 -2.03
CA HIS A 70 9.58 -10.82 -2.60
C HIS A 70 10.05 -9.53 -1.88
N MET A 71 9.14 -8.78 -1.25
CA MET A 71 9.53 -7.65 -0.39
C MET A 71 10.20 -8.13 0.90
N ALA A 72 9.80 -9.29 1.42
CA ALA A 72 10.37 -9.89 2.63
C ALA A 72 11.58 -10.79 2.37
N GLN A 73 11.84 -11.17 1.12
CA GLN A 73 12.91 -12.06 0.73
C GLN A 73 14.16 -11.26 0.32
N PRO A 74 15.29 -11.41 1.02
CA PRO A 74 16.55 -10.82 0.60
C PRO A 74 17.32 -11.70 -0.39
N ASP A 75 18.15 -11.07 -1.22
CA ASP A 75 19.25 -11.73 -1.93
C ASP A 75 20.46 -11.99 -1.01
N GLU A 76 21.56 -12.52 -1.58
CA GLU A 76 22.78 -12.83 -0.83
C GLU A 76 23.45 -11.61 -0.18
N GLU A 77 23.23 -10.42 -0.73
CA GLU A 77 23.73 -9.16 -0.20
C GLU A 77 22.76 -8.53 0.81
N GLY A 78 21.55 -9.06 0.97
CA GLY A 78 20.52 -8.58 1.89
C GLY A 78 19.45 -7.67 1.26
N TYR A 79 19.50 -7.41 -0.05
CA TYR A 79 18.53 -6.53 -0.72
C TYR A 79 17.23 -7.27 -1.02
N ILE A 80 16.09 -6.59 -0.86
CA ILE A 80 14.78 -7.19 -1.20
C ILE A 80 14.74 -7.63 -2.67
N LEU A 81 14.01 -8.69 -2.99
CA LEU A 81 13.84 -9.14 -4.37
C LEU A 81 12.80 -8.30 -5.15
N TYR A 82 11.83 -7.69 -4.46
CA TYR A 82 10.78 -6.92 -5.12
C TYR A 82 11.33 -5.63 -5.74
N PRO A 83 11.20 -5.42 -7.07
CA PRO A 83 11.88 -4.33 -7.76
C PRO A 83 11.09 -3.01 -7.81
N GLY A 84 9.81 -3.02 -7.45
CA GLY A 84 8.87 -1.94 -7.73
C GLY A 84 8.82 -0.82 -6.68
N LEU A 85 7.71 -0.09 -6.72
CA LEU A 85 7.38 0.96 -5.76
C LEU A 85 7.29 0.40 -4.34
N THR A 86 8.08 0.95 -3.43
CA THR A 86 8.13 0.56 -2.03
C THR A 86 8.42 1.76 -1.15
N GLY A 87 7.76 1.84 0.01
CA GLY A 87 8.11 2.79 1.05
C GLY A 87 7.99 2.13 2.41
N PHE A 88 9.08 2.09 3.17
CA PHE A 88 9.14 1.39 4.46
C PHE A 88 9.38 2.35 5.63
N PRO A 89 8.81 2.06 6.81
CA PRO A 89 8.00 0.88 7.13
C PRO A 89 6.59 0.91 6.53
N ALA A 90 6.04 -0.27 6.20
CA ALA A 90 4.69 -0.42 5.64
C ALA A 90 3.93 -1.61 6.23
N ILE A 91 2.63 -1.45 6.43
CA ILE A 91 1.72 -2.57 6.70
C ILE A 91 1.50 -3.30 5.37
N LEU A 92 1.77 -4.61 5.33
CA LEU A 92 1.63 -5.43 4.12
C LEU A 92 0.21 -5.97 3.95
N GLY A 93 -0.07 -6.50 2.75
CA GLY A 93 -1.34 -7.13 2.39
C GLY A 93 -2.27 -6.21 1.61
N HIS A 94 -2.56 -6.59 0.37
CA HIS A 94 -3.43 -5.84 -0.54
C HIS A 94 -4.52 -6.70 -1.20
N GLU A 95 -4.55 -8.01 -0.91
CA GLU A 95 -5.56 -8.95 -1.40
C GLU A 95 -6.67 -9.16 -0.36
N LEU A 96 -7.34 -8.07 0.04
CA LEU A 96 -8.19 -8.06 1.24
C LEU A 96 -9.69 -8.12 0.96
N SER A 97 -10.42 -8.64 1.95
CA SER A 97 -11.88 -8.45 2.08
C SER A 97 -12.25 -8.22 3.55
N GLY A 98 -13.32 -7.47 3.77
CA GLY A 98 -13.72 -7.09 5.11
C GLY A 98 -15.10 -6.44 5.18
N ILE A 99 -15.37 -5.82 6.32
CA ILE A 99 -16.64 -5.15 6.60
C ILE A 99 -16.35 -3.68 6.90
N VAL A 100 -17.09 -2.76 6.28
CA VAL A 100 -17.04 -1.34 6.63
C VAL A 100 -17.57 -1.15 8.05
N VAL A 101 -16.79 -0.54 8.95
CA VAL A 101 -17.19 -0.28 10.34
C VAL A 101 -17.38 1.20 10.65
N GLU A 102 -16.76 2.07 9.86
CA GLU A 102 -16.93 3.53 9.96
C GLU A 102 -16.74 4.14 8.57
N ALA A 103 -17.41 5.25 8.29
CA ALA A 103 -17.30 5.98 7.04
C ALA A 103 -17.07 7.46 7.33
N GLY A 104 -16.12 8.05 6.63
CA GLY A 104 -15.89 9.49 6.69
C GLY A 104 -16.89 10.27 5.84
N PRO A 105 -16.88 11.61 5.93
CA PRO A 105 -17.75 12.46 5.11
C PRO A 105 -17.57 12.18 3.62
N ASP A 106 -18.65 12.20 2.84
CA ASP A 106 -18.64 11.99 1.39
C ASP A 106 -18.10 10.62 0.91
N ALA A 107 -18.01 9.61 1.80
CA ALA A 107 -17.69 8.24 1.41
C ALA A 107 -18.92 7.55 0.80
N ILE A 108 -18.96 7.42 -0.53
CA ILE A 108 -20.12 6.92 -1.29
C ILE A 108 -19.94 5.45 -1.71
N ASP A 109 -20.92 4.60 -1.39
CA ASP A 109 -21.04 3.25 -1.90
C ASP A 109 -21.52 3.29 -3.36
N LYS A 110 -20.65 2.89 -4.29
CA LYS A 110 -20.96 2.82 -5.74
C LYS A 110 -22.17 1.93 -6.04
N ARG A 111 -22.45 0.91 -5.23
CA ARG A 111 -23.60 0.00 -5.41
C ARG A 111 -24.93 0.70 -5.17
N THR A 112 -25.00 1.61 -4.20
CA THR A 112 -26.25 2.26 -3.79
C THR A 112 -26.33 3.74 -4.16
N ASN A 113 -25.20 4.33 -4.59
CA ASN A 113 -25.01 5.75 -4.81
C ASN A 113 -25.42 6.60 -3.59
N LYS A 114 -25.16 6.08 -2.39
CA LYS A 114 -25.45 6.69 -1.09
C LYS A 114 -24.22 6.56 -0.19
N PRO A 115 -24.13 7.35 0.90
CA PRO A 115 -23.07 7.17 1.88
C PRO A 115 -23.04 5.75 2.43
N TYR A 116 -21.84 5.23 2.69
CA TYR A 116 -21.65 4.00 3.46
C TYR A 116 -22.29 4.14 4.85
N LYS A 117 -22.89 3.07 5.35
CA LYS A 117 -23.62 3.05 6.64
C LYS A 117 -22.98 2.17 7.71
N GLY A 118 -22.00 1.35 7.33
CA GLY A 118 -21.44 0.30 8.18
C GLY A 118 -22.17 -1.02 7.99
N GLY A 119 -21.42 -2.12 8.04
CA GLY A 119 -21.90 -3.49 7.81
C GLY A 119 -21.79 -3.96 6.35
N GLU A 120 -21.44 -3.08 5.41
CA GLU A 120 -21.22 -3.48 4.02
C GLU A 120 -19.97 -4.36 3.89
N ILE A 121 -20.10 -5.46 3.14
CA ILE A 121 -18.99 -6.35 2.79
C ILE A 121 -18.29 -5.79 1.56
N VAL A 122 -16.99 -5.56 1.68
CA VAL A 122 -16.19 -4.90 0.65
C VAL A 122 -14.86 -5.62 0.42
N THR A 123 -14.35 -5.43 -0.79
CA THR A 123 -12.93 -5.54 -1.13
C THR A 123 -12.48 -4.16 -1.63
N ALA A 124 -11.17 -3.97 -1.78
CA ALA A 124 -10.59 -2.72 -2.24
C ALA A 124 -9.55 -3.00 -3.32
N GLU A 125 -9.31 -1.98 -4.15
CA GLU A 125 -8.26 -2.01 -5.16
C GLU A 125 -6.93 -1.60 -4.51
N GLU A 126 -5.83 -2.22 -4.93
CA GLU A 126 -4.49 -1.88 -4.45
C GLU A 126 -3.95 -0.60 -5.10
N MET A 127 -4.27 -0.41 -6.38
CA MET A 127 -3.85 0.76 -7.15
C MET A 127 -4.64 1.99 -6.70
N MET A 128 -3.99 2.89 -5.96
CA MET A 128 -4.58 4.16 -5.52
C MET A 128 -4.34 5.28 -6.54
N TRP A 129 -5.19 5.37 -7.55
CA TRP A 129 -5.04 6.37 -8.62
C TRP A 129 -5.60 7.76 -8.27
N CYS A 130 -5.06 8.80 -8.89
CA CYS A 130 -5.44 10.19 -8.59
C CYS A 130 -6.77 10.65 -9.21
N GLY A 131 -7.27 9.98 -10.24
CA GLY A 131 -8.53 10.31 -10.92
C GLY A 131 -8.52 11.60 -11.77
N GLN A 132 -7.36 12.26 -11.93
CA GLN A 132 -7.26 13.59 -12.56
C GLN A 132 -6.12 13.78 -13.57
N CYS A 133 -5.14 12.87 -13.63
CA CYS A 133 -4.10 12.92 -14.66
C CYS A 133 -4.65 12.50 -16.04
N GLN A 134 -3.91 12.75 -17.12
CA GLN A 134 -4.36 12.44 -18.47
C GLN A 134 -4.74 10.95 -18.62
N PRO A 135 -3.92 9.97 -18.19
CA PRO A 135 -4.33 8.56 -18.22
C PRO A 135 -5.62 8.28 -17.45
N CYS A 136 -5.81 8.85 -16.25
CA CYS A 136 -7.05 8.67 -15.50
C CYS A 136 -8.26 9.27 -16.23
N ALA A 137 -8.12 10.47 -16.80
CA ALA A 137 -9.18 11.14 -17.56
C ALA A 137 -9.57 10.35 -18.82
N ASP A 138 -8.60 9.65 -19.41
CA ASP A 138 -8.79 8.77 -20.57
C ASP A 138 -9.31 7.37 -20.21
N GLY A 139 -9.55 7.08 -18.93
CA GLY A 139 -10.07 5.79 -18.46
C GLY A 139 -9.01 4.70 -18.24
N TRP A 140 -7.73 5.10 -18.10
CA TRP A 140 -6.58 4.21 -17.89
C TRP A 140 -5.95 4.39 -16.49
N PRO A 141 -6.68 4.09 -15.39
CA PRO A 141 -6.20 4.34 -14.03
C PRO A 141 -4.94 3.54 -13.67
N ASN A 142 -4.72 2.39 -14.31
CA ASN A 142 -3.51 1.56 -14.11
C ASN A 142 -2.22 2.25 -14.59
N HIS A 143 -2.34 3.35 -15.35
CA HIS A 143 -1.23 4.16 -15.83
C HIS A 143 -1.20 5.54 -15.13
N CYS A 144 -1.73 5.63 -13.91
CA CYS A 144 -1.74 6.88 -13.13
C CYS A 144 -0.32 7.48 -13.01
N GLU A 145 -0.23 8.79 -13.20
CA GLU A 145 1.06 9.50 -13.21
C GLU A 145 1.40 10.16 -11.87
N ARG A 146 0.48 10.11 -10.91
CA ARG A 146 0.60 10.77 -9.61
C ARG A 146 0.55 9.75 -8.50
#